data_AF-A0A7R9PEX8-F1
#
_entry.id   AF-A0A7R9PEX8-F1
#
_cell.length_a   1.000
_cell.length_b   1.000
_cell.length_c   1.000
_cell.angle_alpha   90.00
_cell.angle_beta   90.00
_cell.angle_gamma   90.00
#
_symmetry.space_group_name_H-M   'P 1'
#
loop_
_entity.id
_entity.type
_entity.pdbx_description
1 polymer ?
#
loop_
_entity_poly.entity_id
_entity_poly.type
_entity_poly.pdbx_seq_one_letter_code
_entity_poly.pdbx_strand_id
1 'polypeptide(L)'
;MLSRLHATSDLLRRVARIQHLVKRLNSQMKLADINKAAQCLSELAQLSENVDLSGLEVLEEDQRSIRSHRVELERQARTMLTQGLKAQNQSQVAVATNNSVVAQHYGGTELNVRRCRKDVTKLQSCISTRQAFHGPTK
;
A
#
# COMPACT_ATOMS: atom_id res chain seq x y z
N MET A 1 -35.94 -18.32 8.86
CA MET A 1 -35.29 -17.95 10.14
C MET A 1 -33.77 -18.13 10.12
N LEU A 2 -33.23 -19.19 9.50
CA LEU A 2 -31.78 -19.39 9.32
C LEU A 2 -31.05 -18.23 8.62
N SER A 3 -31.66 -17.59 7.61
CA SER A 3 -30.99 -16.56 6.81
C SER A 3 -30.54 -15.33 7.61
N ARG A 4 -31.32 -14.92 8.63
CA ARG A 4 -30.95 -13.79 9.50
C ARG A 4 -29.79 -14.14 10.43
N LEU A 5 -29.76 -15.36 10.96
CA LEU A 5 -28.68 -15.83 11.81
C LEU A 5 -27.38 -16.00 11.02
N HIS A 6 -27.46 -16.53 9.80
CA HIS A 6 -26.32 -16.61 8.89
C HIS A 6 -25.77 -15.21 8.57
N ALA A 7 -26.63 -14.24 8.23
CA ALA A 7 -26.21 -12.86 7.98
C ALA A 7 -25.50 -12.24 9.19
N THR A 8 -26.03 -12.43 10.41
CA THR A 8 -25.39 -11.96 11.65
C THR A 8 -24.04 -12.66 11.88
N SER A 9 -23.97 -13.98 11.71
CA SER A 9 -22.74 -14.76 11.90
C SER A 9 -21.64 -14.36 10.91
N ASP A 10 -22.01 -14.12 9.65
CA ASP A 10 -21.09 -13.65 8.62
C ASP A 10 -20.60 -12.23 8.91
N LEU A 11 -21.47 -11.35 9.41
CA LEU A 11 -21.07 -10.01 9.86
C LEU A 11 -20.07 -10.10 11.02
N LEU A 12 -20.34 -10.91 12.05
CA LEU A 12 -19.44 -11.10 13.19
C LEU A 12 -18.07 -11.65 12.74
N ARG A 13 -18.06 -12.66 11.87
CA ARG A 13 -16.80 -13.22 11.33
C ARG A 13 -16.01 -12.19 10.55
N ARG A 14 -16.71 -11.31 9.81
CA ARG A 14 -16.08 -10.21 9.07
C ARG A 14 -15.49 -9.16 10.02
N VAL A 15 -16.23 -8.74 11.05
CA VAL A 15 -15.76 -7.80 12.09
C VAL A 15 -14.49 -8.34 12.76
N ALA A 16 -14.51 -9.61 13.20
CA ALA A 16 -13.35 -10.24 13.83
C ALA A 16 -12.13 -10.28 12.90
N ARG A 17 -12.35 -10.55 11.61
CA ARG A 17 -11.27 -10.56 10.61
C ARG A 17 -10.68 -9.18 10.38
N ILE A 18 -11.51 -8.14 10.35
CA ILE A 18 -11.06 -6.74 10.23
C ILE A 18 -10.20 -6.37 11.43
N GLN A 19 -10.67 -6.60 12.65
CA GLN A 19 -9.93 -6.34 13.89
C GLN A 19 -8.57 -7.05 13.91
N HIS A 20 -8.53 -8.30 13.46
CA HIS A 20 -7.27 -9.05 13.35
C HIS A 20 -6.30 -8.40 12.36
N LEU A 21 -6.79 -8.00 11.18
CA LEU A 21 -5.98 -7.35 10.16
C LEU A 21 -5.50 -5.97 10.57
N VAL A 22 -6.30 -5.19 11.30
CA VAL A 22 -5.87 -3.89 11.83
C VAL A 22 -4.76 -4.05 12.86
N LYS A 23 -4.88 -5.02 13.78
CA LYS A 23 -3.79 -5.35 14.71
C LYS A 23 -2.51 -5.72 13.96
N ARG A 24 -2.63 -6.53 12.90
CA ARG A 24 -1.49 -6.91 12.05
C ARG A 24 -0.89 -5.70 11.34
N LEU A 25 -1.72 -4.83 10.77
CA LEU A 25 -1.29 -3.59 10.11
C LEU A 25 -0.51 -2.69 11.07
N ASN A 26 -1.02 -2.47 12.29
CA ASN A 26 -0.34 -1.68 13.31
C ASN A 26 1.07 -2.23 13.60
N SER A 27 1.20 -3.56 13.70
CA SER A 27 2.50 -4.21 13.90
C SER A 27 3.43 -4.04 12.70
N GLN A 28 2.95 -4.21 11.47
CA GLN A 28 3.78 -4.03 10.26
C GLN A 28 4.25 -2.58 10.08
N MET A 29 3.39 -1.62 10.44
CA MET A 29 3.71 -0.21 10.38
C MET A 29 4.76 0.20 11.43
N LYS A 30 4.73 -0.41 12.63
CA LYS A 30 5.79 -0.24 13.64
C LYS A 30 7.14 -0.82 13.19
N LEU A 31 7.10 -1.90 12.42
CA LEU A 31 8.31 -2.53 11.85
C LEU A 31 8.78 -1.87 10.55
N ALA A 32 8.10 -0.81 10.08
CA ALA A 32 8.36 -0.15 8.79
C ALA A 32 8.38 -1.10 7.58
N ASP A 33 7.64 -2.21 7.64
CA ASP A 33 7.53 -3.18 6.54
C ASP A 33 6.43 -2.73 5.56
N ILE A 34 6.81 -1.86 4.62
CA ILE A 34 5.91 -1.23 3.65
C ILE A 34 5.17 -2.26 2.79
N ASN A 35 5.82 -3.38 2.43
CA ASN A 35 5.20 -4.42 1.60
C ASN A 35 4.07 -5.12 2.38
N LYS A 36 4.37 -5.59 3.60
CA LYS A 36 3.36 -6.31 4.40
C LYS A 36 2.23 -5.39 4.87
N ALA A 37 2.54 -4.14 5.17
CA ALA A 37 1.53 -3.15 5.51
C ALA A 37 0.61 -2.83 4.31
N ALA A 38 1.17 -2.67 3.10
CA ALA A 38 0.39 -2.46 1.88
C ALA A 38 -0.52 -3.66 1.56
N GLN A 39 -0.02 -4.89 1.74
CA GLN A 39 -0.82 -6.10 1.60
C GLN A 39 -1.99 -6.14 2.61
N CYS A 40 -1.73 -5.83 3.89
CA CYS A 40 -2.79 -5.77 4.91
C CYS A 40 -3.87 -4.72 4.55
N LEU A 41 -3.47 -3.56 4.03
CA LEU A 41 -4.40 -2.52 3.59
C LEU A 41 -5.26 -2.94 2.40
N SER A 42 -4.69 -3.73 1.47
CA SER A 42 -5.42 -4.28 0.34
C SER A 42 -6.47 -5.31 0.79
N GLU A 43 -6.08 -6.24 1.67
CA GLU A 43 -7.01 -7.21 2.27
C GLU A 43 -8.17 -6.52 3.02
N LEU A 44 -7.86 -5.44 3.76
CA LEU A 44 -8.87 -4.63 4.45
C LEU A 44 -9.83 -3.91 3.49
N ALA A 45 -9.34 -3.44 2.34
CA ALA A 45 -10.18 -2.82 1.31
C ALA A 45 -11.16 -3.83 0.72
N GLN A 46 -10.69 -5.03 0.35
CA GLN A 46 -11.53 -6.11 -0.17
C GLN A 46 -12.61 -6.55 0.83
N LEU A 47 -12.28 -6.60 2.11
CA LEU A 47 -13.25 -6.92 3.17
C LEU A 47 -14.30 -5.82 3.40
N SER A 48 -14.08 -4.61 2.90
CA SER A 48 -14.99 -3.47 3.09
C SER A 48 -15.77 -3.11 1.82
N GLU A 49 -15.45 -3.71 0.67
CA GLU A 49 -15.96 -3.31 -0.66
C GLU A 49 -17.48 -3.50 -0.83
N ASN A 50 -18.07 -4.49 -0.16
CA ASN A 50 -19.48 -4.88 -0.37
C ASN A 50 -20.32 -4.87 0.91
N VAL A 51 -19.81 -4.25 1.98
CA VAL A 51 -20.50 -4.19 3.28
C VAL A 51 -20.31 -2.82 3.87
N ASP A 52 -21.41 -2.14 4.15
CA ASP A 52 -21.37 -0.93 4.95
C ASP A 52 -21.09 -1.30 6.42
N LEU A 53 -19.95 -0.83 6.92
CA LEU A 53 -19.51 -1.01 8.30
C LEU A 53 -19.64 0.28 9.10
N SER A 54 -20.25 1.32 8.52
CA SER A 54 -20.55 2.55 9.24
C SER A 54 -21.59 2.32 10.34
N GLY A 55 -21.50 3.06 11.43
CA GLY A 55 -22.40 2.91 12.59
C GLY A 55 -22.09 1.72 13.50
N LEU A 56 -21.10 0.88 13.19
CA LEU A 56 -20.55 -0.08 14.15
C LEU A 56 -19.49 0.61 15.02
N GLU A 57 -19.89 1.08 16.21
CA GLU A 57 -19.00 1.72 17.19
C GLU A 57 -17.72 0.91 17.45
N VAL A 58 -17.85 -0.42 17.50
CA VAL A 58 -16.74 -1.36 17.73
C VAL A 58 -15.65 -1.33 16.64
N LEU A 59 -15.93 -0.75 15.47
CA LEU A 59 -15.00 -0.62 14.35
C LEU A 59 -14.55 0.82 14.10
N GLU A 60 -15.04 1.82 14.84
CA GLU A 60 -14.71 3.22 14.56
C GLU A 60 -13.21 3.52 14.73
N GLU A 61 -12.61 2.99 15.81
CA GLU A 61 -11.18 3.12 16.07
C GLU A 61 -10.36 2.41 14.99
N ASP A 62 -10.79 1.20 14.59
CA ASP A 62 -10.18 0.43 13.52
C ASP A 62 -10.19 1.21 12.20
N GLN A 63 -11.34 1.76 11.82
CA GLN A 63 -11.47 2.58 10.61
C GLN A 63 -10.60 3.84 10.67
N ARG A 64 -10.52 4.51 11.82
CA ARG A 64 -9.64 5.65 12.04
C ARG A 64 -8.18 5.25 11.90
N SER A 65 -7.79 4.12 12.48
CA SER A 65 -6.45 3.56 12.38
C SER A 65 -6.09 3.23 10.93
N ILE A 66 -6.98 2.58 10.18
CA ILE A 66 -6.77 2.26 8.76
C ILE A 66 -6.51 3.53 7.94
N ARG A 67 -7.34 4.57 8.14
CA ARG A 67 -7.17 5.85 7.44
C ARG A 67 -5.81 6.50 7.76
N SER A 68 -5.42 6.53 9.03
CA SER A 68 -4.13 7.07 9.47
C SER A 68 -2.95 6.31 8.87
N HIS A 69 -2.96 4.98 8.95
CA HIS A 69 -1.89 4.14 8.41
C HIS A 69 -1.80 4.20 6.89
N ARG A 70 -2.91 4.41 6.18
CA ARG A 70 -2.89 4.67 4.72
C ARG A 70 -2.07 5.90 4.38
N VAL A 71 -2.33 7.03 5.06
CA VAL A 71 -1.60 8.28 4.84
C VAL A 71 -0.12 8.13 5.17
N GLU A 72 0.18 7.47 6.29
CA GLU A 72 1.56 7.26 6.71
C GLU A 72 2.33 6.32 5.76
N LEU A 73 1.72 5.21 5.33
CA LEU A 73 2.32 4.31 4.35
C LEU A 73 2.58 5.01 3.01
N GLU A 74 1.67 5.87 2.58
CA GLU A 74 1.83 6.70 1.38
C GLU A 74 3.00 7.68 1.53
N ARG A 75 3.14 8.31 2.70
CA ARG A 75 4.27 9.19 3.02
C ARG A 75 5.61 8.43 3.01
N GLN A 76 5.65 7.22 3.59
CA GLN A 76 6.83 6.37 3.59
C GLN A 76 7.20 5.92 2.17
N ALA A 77 6.23 5.47 1.38
CA ALA A 77 6.43 5.10 -0.02
C ALA A 77 6.97 6.26 -0.86
N ARG A 78 6.42 7.47 -0.72
CA ARG A 78 6.94 8.68 -1.40
C ARG A 78 8.39 9.01 -1.01
N THR A 79 8.69 8.90 0.28
CA THR A 79 10.04 9.18 0.79
C THR A 79 11.04 8.18 0.24
N MET A 80 10.70 6.89 0.29
CA MET A 80 11.50 5.81 -0.28
C MET A 80 11.68 5.94 -1.79
N LEU A 81 10.65 6.35 -2.53
CA LEU A 81 10.76 6.63 -3.97
C LEU A 81 11.76 7.76 -4.22
N THR A 82 11.64 8.87 -3.49
CA THR A 82 12.51 10.04 -3.65
C THR A 82 13.97 9.70 -3.32
N GLN A 83 14.18 8.94 -2.24
CA GLN A 83 15.52 8.47 -1.84
C GLN A 83 16.09 7.48 -2.84
N GLY A 84 15.29 6.50 -3.27
CA GLY A 84 15.68 5.50 -4.26
C GLY A 84 16.06 6.14 -5.60
N LEU A 85 15.35 7.18 -6.03
CA LEU A 85 15.68 7.96 -7.22
C LEU A 85 17.00 8.71 -7.06
N LYS A 86 17.22 9.39 -5.93
CA LYS A 86 18.47 10.12 -5.65
C LYS A 86 19.67 9.18 -5.54
N ALA A 87 19.49 8.01 -4.95
CA ALA A 87 20.53 7.01 -4.72
C ALA A 87 20.69 6.02 -5.89
N GLN A 88 19.93 6.15 -6.97
CA GLN A 88 19.84 5.17 -8.07
C GLN A 88 19.54 3.74 -7.60
N ASN A 89 18.87 3.59 -6.46
CA ASN A 89 18.52 2.31 -5.86
C ASN A 89 17.20 1.79 -6.45
N GLN A 90 17.31 0.95 -7.49
CA GLN A 90 16.15 0.40 -8.20
C GLN A 90 15.22 -0.44 -7.31
N SER A 91 15.74 -1.08 -6.26
CA SER A 91 14.93 -1.87 -5.33
C SER A 91 13.98 -0.99 -4.53
N GLN A 92 14.47 0.13 -3.99
CA GLN A 92 13.64 1.10 -3.25
C GLN A 92 12.58 1.75 -4.15
N VAL A 93 12.96 2.07 -5.39
CA VAL A 93 12.02 2.58 -6.40
C VAL A 93 10.92 1.55 -6.68
N ALA A 94 11.30 0.29 -6.92
CA ALA A 94 10.36 -0.80 -7.21
C ALA A 94 9.39 -1.06 -6.06
N VAL A 95 9.87 -1.12 -4.82
CA VAL A 95 9.03 -1.29 -3.62
C VAL A 95 8.04 -0.13 -3.50
N ALA A 96 8.49 1.12 -3.70
CA ALA A 96 7.59 2.27 -3.62
C ALA A 96 6.53 2.29 -4.73
N THR A 97 6.88 1.89 -5.96
CA THR A 97 5.93 1.85 -7.08
C THR A 97 4.96 0.67 -7.01
N ASN A 98 5.40 -0.48 -6.51
CA ASN A 98 4.58 -1.70 -6.44
C ASN A 98 3.55 -1.62 -5.31
N ASN A 99 3.87 -0.95 -4.19
CA ASN A 99 2.98 -0.79 -3.03
C ASN A 99 1.92 0.30 -3.21
N SER A 100 1.32 0.33 -4.41
CA SER A 100 0.41 1.36 -4.93
C SER A 100 -0.98 1.44 -4.29
N VAL A 101 -1.10 1.21 -2.97
CA VAL A 101 -2.24 1.75 -2.19
C VAL A 101 -2.35 3.28 -2.40
N VAL A 102 -1.26 3.92 -2.86
CA VAL A 102 -1.18 5.30 -3.39
C VAL A 102 -2.00 5.56 -4.67
N ALA A 103 -2.21 4.56 -5.54
CA ALA A 103 -2.79 4.72 -6.87
C ALA A 103 -4.30 4.39 -6.93
N GLN A 104 -4.81 3.54 -6.05
CA GLN A 104 -6.15 2.97 -6.22
C GLN A 104 -7.28 3.78 -5.58
N HIS A 105 -7.01 4.75 -4.69
CA HIS A 105 -8.08 5.42 -3.94
C HIS A 105 -8.09 6.97 -3.97
N TYR A 106 -7.13 7.61 -4.63
CA TYR A 106 -7.10 9.05 -4.83
C TYR A 106 -6.86 9.37 -6.30
N GLY A 107 -7.92 9.70 -7.04
CA GLY A 107 -7.88 10.15 -8.44
C GLY A 107 -7.15 11.49 -8.69
N GLY A 108 -6.27 11.93 -7.79
CA GLY A 108 -5.51 13.18 -7.89
C GLY A 108 -3.98 13.01 -8.00
N THR A 109 -3.42 11.89 -7.54
CA THR A 109 -1.95 11.66 -7.53
C THR A 109 -1.44 10.79 -8.68
N GLU A 110 -2.32 10.27 -9.53
CA GLU A 110 -1.97 9.52 -10.75
C GLU A 110 -1.05 10.30 -11.69
N LEU A 111 -1.19 11.63 -11.77
CA LEU A 111 -0.35 12.49 -12.62
C LEU A 111 1.11 12.46 -12.17
N ASN A 112 1.37 12.55 -10.85
CA ASN A 112 2.73 12.55 -10.32
C ASN A 112 3.35 11.15 -10.32
N VAL A 113 2.57 10.10 -10.09
CA VAL A 113 3.05 8.72 -10.16
C VAL A 113 3.32 8.30 -11.61
N ARG A 114 2.47 8.68 -12.58
CA ARG A 114 2.74 8.45 -14.01
C ARG A 114 3.95 9.24 -14.49
N ARG A 115 4.14 10.47 -14.01
CA ARG A 115 5.33 11.29 -14.33
C ARG A 115 6.58 10.66 -13.73
N CYS A 116 6.56 10.30 -12.45
CA CYS A 116 7.65 9.55 -11.81
C CYS A 116 7.93 8.22 -12.51
N ARG A 117 6.91 7.46 -12.94
CA ARG A 117 7.11 6.20 -13.66
C ARG A 117 7.79 6.40 -15.02
N LYS A 118 7.44 7.47 -15.75
CA LYS A 118 8.11 7.86 -17.00
C LYS A 118 9.56 8.30 -16.76
N ASP A 119 9.80 9.03 -15.68
CA ASP A 119 11.15 9.48 -15.31
C ASP A 119 12.03 8.33 -14.81
N VAL A 120 11.45 7.36 -14.07
CA VAL A 120 12.09 6.11 -13.66
C VAL A 120 12.44 5.24 -14.87
N THR A 121 11.53 5.07 -15.84
CA THR A 121 11.84 4.31 -17.06
C THR A 121 12.89 4.99 -17.94
N LYS A 122 12.85 6.32 -18.04
CA LYS A 122 13.92 7.08 -18.71
C LYS A 122 15.25 6.90 -17.98
N LEU A 123 15.30 7.04 -16.65
CA LEU A 123 16.50 6.81 -15.86
C LEU A 123 17.03 5.38 -15.97
N GLN A 124 16.15 4.36 -15.96
CA GLN A 124 16.54 2.97 -16.19
C GLN A 124 17.13 2.78 -17.58
N SER A 125 16.54 3.39 -18.62
CA SER A 125 17.11 3.33 -19.98
C SER A 125 18.49 3.98 -20.04
N CYS A 126 18.69 5.13 -19.38
CA CYS A 126 20.00 5.81 -19.30
C CYS A 126 21.04 4.99 -18.52
N ILE A 127 20.65 4.31 -17.43
CA ILE A 127 21.54 3.47 -16.63
C ILE A 127 21.97 2.22 -17.42
N SER A 128 21.03 1.56 -18.11
CA SER A 128 21.35 0.41 -18.98
C SER A 128 22.25 0.81 -20.15
N THR A 129 22.09 2.01 -20.72
CA THR A 129 23.04 2.54 -21.71
C THR A 129 24.42 2.77 -21.09
N ARG A 130 24.50 3.31 -19.86
CA ARG A 130 25.79 3.58 -19.19
C ARG A 130 26.55 2.30 -18.80
N GLN A 131 25.85 1.24 -18.40
CA GLN A 131 26.46 -0.07 -18.11
C GLN A 131 26.98 -0.76 -19.38
N ALA A 132 26.39 -0.49 -20.56
CA ALA A 132 26.91 -0.99 -21.83
C ALA A 132 28.21 -0.29 -22.30
N PHE A 133 28.55 0.89 -21.77
CA PHE A 133 29.80 1.60 -22.04
C PHE A 133 30.96 1.26 -21.07
N HIS A 134 30.72 0.40 -20.07
CA HIS A 134 31.77 -0.24 -19.28
C HIS A 134 31.76 -1.75 -19.56
N GLY A 135 32.00 -2.11 -20.82
CA GLY A 135 32.53 -3.43 -21.15
C GLY A 135 33.93 -3.60 -20.55
N PRO A 136 34.33 -4.84 -20.19
CA PRO A 136 35.52 -5.09 -19.39
C PRO A 136 36.76 -4.55 -20.10
N THR A 137 37.43 -3.59 -19.47
CA THR A 137 38.84 -3.33 -19.76
C THR A 137 39.60 -4.62 -19.45
N LYS A 138 40.31 -5.11 -20.47
CA LYS A 138 41.15 -6.32 -20.49
C LYS A 138 41.91 -6.58 -19.19
#